data_AF-A0A091E1F9-F1
#
_entry.id   AF-A0A091E1F9-F1
#
_cell.length_a   1.000
_cell.length_b   1.000
_cell.length_c   1.000
_cell.angle_alpha   90.00
_cell.angle_beta   90.00
_cell.angle_gamma   90.00
#
_symmetry.space_group_name_H-M   'P 1'
#
loop_
_entity.id
_entity.type
_entity.pdbx_description
1 polymer ?
#
loop_
_entity_poly.entity_id
_entity_poly.type
_entity_poly.pdbx_seq_one_letter_code
_entity_poly.pdbx_strand_id
1 'polypeptide(L)'
;MNTSGHPSTDPNGWLSSTLESPDSPLAAASPAPTRLPSFAAVSFPGLAAPREMPSACFQQPRHSHSPQISDSFYPLSYGEQEFFSEGTEKQCISAPRTDTSTEVLGNKSQDSGIAEMEELPVPHNIKISNITCDSFKISWEMDSKSKDRITHYFIDLNKKENKNSNKFKHKDVPTKLVAKAVPLPMTVRGHWFLSPRTEYTVAVQTASKQVDGDYVVSEWSEIIEFCTADYSKVHLTQLLEKAEVISGRMLKFSVFYRNQHKEYFDYIREHHGNAMQPSVKDDSGSHGSPISGKLEGIFFSCSTEFNTGKPPQDSPYGRYRFEIAAEKLFNPNTNLYFGDFYCMYTAYHYVILVIAPVGSPGDEFCKQRLPQLNSKDNKFLTCTEEDGVLVYYHAQDVILEVIYTDPVDLSLGTVAEITGHQLMSLSTANAKKDPSCKTCNISVGR
;
A
#
# COMPACT_ATOMS: atom_id res chain seq x y z
N MET A 1 -39.94 61.82 -51.99
CA MET A 1 -40.05 60.95 -50.80
C MET A 1 -38.72 60.19 -50.73
N ASN A 2 -37.67 60.72 -50.11
CA ASN A 2 -37.50 61.16 -48.71
C ASN A 2 -37.43 59.94 -47.76
N THR A 3 -36.33 59.68 -47.03
CA THR A 3 -35.01 60.36 -47.05
C THR A 3 -33.91 59.47 -46.43
N SER A 4 -32.71 59.48 -47.04
CA SER A 4 -31.33 59.42 -46.46
C SER A 4 -31.03 58.72 -45.12
N GLY A 5 -29.90 58.00 -44.96
CA GLY A 5 -28.83 57.71 -45.93
C GLY A 5 -27.51 57.16 -45.33
N HIS A 6 -26.71 56.48 -46.17
CA HIS A 6 -25.27 56.14 -46.01
C HIS A 6 -24.37 57.36 -46.39
N PRO A 7 -23.00 57.31 -46.54
CA PRO A 7 -22.01 56.20 -46.41
C PRO A 7 -20.65 56.53 -45.69
N SER A 8 -19.77 55.51 -45.58
CA SER A 8 -18.26 55.49 -45.72
C SER A 8 -17.37 56.55 -44.99
N THR A 9 -16.01 56.56 -45.00
CA THR A 9 -14.94 55.87 -45.78
C THR A 9 -13.60 55.83 -45.00
N ASP A 10 -12.63 55.03 -45.44
CA ASP A 10 -11.20 54.96 -45.01
C ASP A 10 -10.33 56.16 -45.54
N PRO A 11 -8.96 56.14 -45.55
CA PRO A 11 -7.92 55.89 -44.51
C PRO A 11 -6.82 57.00 -44.45
N ASN A 12 -5.72 56.76 -43.70
CA ASN A 12 -4.45 57.55 -43.60
C ASN A 12 -4.54 58.87 -42.81
N GLY A 13 -3.47 59.42 -42.20
CA GLY A 13 -2.08 58.95 -41.99
C GLY A 13 -1.14 60.12 -41.59
N TRP A 14 0.12 59.82 -41.22
CA TRP A 14 1.25 60.78 -41.01
C TRP A 14 1.16 61.72 -39.76
N LEU A 15 2.23 62.24 -39.13
CA LEU A 15 3.68 61.91 -39.12
C LEU A 15 4.41 62.50 -37.87
N SER A 16 5.58 61.93 -37.55
CA SER A 16 6.82 62.58 -37.04
C SER A 16 6.80 63.77 -36.06
N SER A 17 7.38 63.57 -34.86
CA SER A 17 8.74 64.11 -34.49
C SER A 17 9.23 63.44 -33.19
N THR A 18 10.48 63.01 -32.93
CA THR A 18 11.87 63.39 -33.30
C THR A 18 12.41 64.64 -32.59
N LEU A 19 13.61 64.66 -31.97
CA LEU A 19 14.61 63.59 -31.72
C LEU A 19 14.62 63.23 -30.20
N GLU A 20 15.67 63.15 -29.35
CA GLU A 20 17.13 63.32 -29.48
C GLU A 20 17.90 62.63 -28.32
N SER A 21 19.22 62.49 -28.45
CA SER A 21 20.22 62.13 -27.42
C SER A 21 21.58 62.67 -27.90
N PRO A 22 22.50 63.11 -27.02
CA PRO A 22 23.48 62.20 -26.41
C PRO A 22 23.77 62.60 -24.93
N ASP A 23 24.78 62.16 -24.16
CA ASP A 23 26.13 61.60 -24.43
C ASP A 23 26.59 60.61 -23.34
N SER A 24 27.66 59.86 -23.63
CA SER A 24 28.50 59.14 -22.63
C SER A 24 29.87 59.83 -22.53
N PRO A 25 30.67 59.58 -21.48
CA PRO A 25 31.90 58.81 -21.77
C PRO A 25 32.54 58.00 -20.62
N LEU A 26 33.36 57.02 -21.06
CA LEU A 26 34.61 56.52 -20.47
C LEU A 26 34.60 55.66 -19.18
N ALA A 27 35.64 54.82 -19.11
CA ALA A 27 35.81 53.71 -18.15
C ALA A 27 37.15 53.81 -17.40
N ALA A 28 37.30 53.09 -16.27
CA ALA A 28 38.61 52.72 -15.72
C ALA A 28 38.57 51.50 -14.77
N ALA A 29 39.53 50.60 -14.97
CA ALA A 29 40.30 49.79 -14.00
C ALA A 29 39.63 49.05 -12.80
N SER A 30 39.97 47.77 -12.67
CA SER A 30 39.95 47.01 -11.40
C SER A 30 41.07 47.44 -10.45
N PRO A 31 40.99 47.07 -9.16
CA PRO A 31 42.10 46.29 -8.61
C PRO A 31 41.72 45.17 -7.63
N ALA A 32 42.56 44.13 -7.64
CA ALA A 32 42.91 43.26 -6.52
C ALA A 32 44.46 43.31 -6.41
N PRO A 33 45.15 42.90 -5.30
CA PRO A 33 44.67 41.97 -4.27
C PRO A 33 45.04 42.33 -2.80
N THR A 34 44.53 41.53 -1.86
CA THR A 34 45.12 41.36 -0.50
C THR A 34 45.20 39.88 -0.17
N ARG A 35 46.17 39.46 0.67
CA ARG A 35 46.55 38.05 0.87
C ARG A 35 46.92 37.77 2.33
N LEU A 36 46.84 36.49 2.75
CA LEU A 36 47.32 35.91 4.02
C LEU A 36 46.45 36.20 5.27
N PRO A 37 46.55 35.36 6.33
CA PRO A 37 47.44 34.21 6.53
C PRO A 37 46.75 32.83 6.52
N SER A 38 47.56 31.79 6.29
CA SER A 38 47.22 30.39 6.52
C SER A 38 47.31 30.03 8.00
N PHE A 39 46.35 29.28 8.53
CA PHE A 39 46.54 28.51 9.78
C PHE A 39 46.80 27.04 9.46
N ALA A 40 47.66 26.40 10.26
CA ALA A 40 48.14 25.05 10.03
C ALA A 40 47.11 23.98 10.41
N ALA A 41 47.06 22.90 9.64
CA ALA A 41 46.28 21.72 9.99
C ALA A 41 46.93 20.97 11.16
N VAL A 42 46.17 20.75 12.23
CA VAL A 42 46.52 19.80 13.30
C VAL A 42 45.88 18.46 12.97
N SER A 43 46.71 17.45 12.72
CA SER A 43 46.26 16.12 12.32
C SER A 43 45.99 15.22 13.52
N PHE A 44 44.77 14.70 13.65
CA PHE A 44 44.48 13.48 14.42
C PHE A 44 43.59 12.53 13.58
N PRO A 45 43.85 11.21 13.61
CA PRO A 45 43.19 10.26 12.71
C PRO A 45 41.90 9.68 13.31
N GLY A 46 41.02 9.17 12.43
CA GLY A 46 40.02 8.18 12.82
C GLY A 46 38.55 8.60 12.73
N LEU A 47 38.07 8.91 11.52
CA LEU A 47 36.64 8.79 11.17
C LEU A 47 36.56 8.35 9.70
N ALA A 48 35.75 7.31 9.43
CA ALA A 48 35.62 6.76 8.08
C ALA A 48 34.75 7.69 7.21
N ALA A 49 35.19 7.93 5.98
CA ALA A 49 34.43 8.77 5.04
C ALA A 49 33.08 8.12 4.68
N PRO A 50 31.98 8.90 4.61
CA PRO A 50 30.73 8.40 4.05
C PRO A 50 30.92 8.05 2.57
N ARG A 51 30.29 6.97 2.11
CA ARG A 51 30.29 6.62 0.69
C ARG A 51 29.53 7.66 -0.12
N GLU A 52 30.17 8.19 -1.15
CA GLU A 52 29.49 8.93 -2.21
C GLU A 52 28.40 8.04 -2.85
N MET A 53 27.22 8.60 -3.11
CA MET A 53 26.23 7.93 -3.96
C MET A 53 26.52 8.27 -5.42
N PRO A 54 26.76 7.29 -6.30
CA PRO A 54 27.03 7.56 -7.71
C PRO A 54 25.75 8.00 -8.44
N SER A 55 25.88 8.97 -9.34
CA SER A 55 24.83 9.30 -10.31
C SER A 55 24.44 8.06 -11.13
N ALA A 56 23.15 7.97 -11.50
CA ALA A 56 22.56 6.74 -12.01
C ALA A 56 23.22 6.22 -13.30
N CYS A 57 23.86 5.06 -13.22
CA CYS A 57 24.39 4.33 -14.37
C CYS A 57 24.07 2.82 -14.21
N PHE A 58 22.99 2.37 -14.84
CA PHE A 58 22.51 0.98 -14.72
C PHE A 58 23.17 0.07 -15.75
N GLN A 59 24.01 -0.87 -15.29
CA GLN A 59 24.49 -2.00 -16.09
C GLN A 59 23.70 -3.27 -15.76
N GLN A 60 23.35 -4.04 -16.79
CA GLN A 60 22.62 -5.31 -16.65
C GLN A 60 23.59 -6.49 -16.36
N PRO A 61 23.28 -7.39 -15.42
CA PRO A 61 23.89 -8.71 -15.34
C PRO A 61 23.46 -9.59 -16.52
N ARG A 62 24.36 -10.46 -17.01
CA ARG A 62 24.07 -11.42 -18.10
C ARG A 62 23.46 -12.72 -17.56
N HIS A 63 22.70 -13.41 -18.41
CA HIS A 63 22.19 -14.76 -18.13
C HIS A 63 23.32 -15.78 -17.86
N SER A 64 23.03 -16.77 -17.01
CA SER A 64 23.84 -17.99 -16.82
C SER A 64 22.94 -19.23 -16.71
N HIS A 65 23.51 -20.40 -16.99
CA HIS A 65 22.79 -21.61 -17.42
C HIS A 65 21.99 -22.34 -16.33
N SER A 66 20.92 -23.02 -16.77
CA SER A 66 20.19 -24.04 -16.01
C SER A 66 20.77 -25.45 -16.24
N PRO A 67 20.82 -26.32 -15.23
CA PRO A 67 20.93 -27.78 -15.40
C PRO A 67 19.55 -28.48 -15.31
N GLN A 68 19.38 -29.58 -16.05
CA GLN A 68 18.21 -30.47 -15.93
C GLN A 68 18.46 -31.54 -14.86
N ILE A 69 17.44 -31.89 -14.07
CA ILE A 69 17.38 -33.13 -13.27
C ILE A 69 15.97 -33.74 -13.43
N SER A 70 15.89 -35.07 -13.39
CA SER A 70 14.78 -35.92 -13.84
C SER A 70 13.59 -36.06 -12.88
N ASP A 71 12.44 -36.43 -13.43
CA ASP A 71 11.22 -36.79 -12.71
C ASP A 71 11.39 -38.01 -11.79
N SER A 72 10.72 -37.99 -10.64
CA SER A 72 10.29 -39.20 -9.92
C SER A 72 9.02 -38.90 -9.10
N PHE A 73 8.07 -39.84 -9.09
CA PHE A 73 6.79 -39.72 -8.40
C PHE A 73 6.83 -40.38 -7.01
N TYR A 74 6.38 -39.66 -5.98
CA TYR A 74 6.00 -40.24 -4.68
C TYR A 74 4.76 -39.52 -4.11
N PRO A 75 3.94 -40.17 -3.27
CA PRO A 75 2.71 -39.58 -2.71
C PRO A 75 3.02 -38.50 -1.65
N LEU A 76 2.10 -37.55 -1.49
CA LEU A 76 2.16 -36.54 -0.44
C LEU A 76 1.62 -37.09 0.89
N SER A 77 2.40 -36.95 1.95
CA SER A 77 1.92 -37.16 3.33
C SER A 77 1.26 -35.89 3.88
N TYR A 78 0.08 -36.02 4.47
CA TYR A 78 -0.58 -34.92 5.18
C TYR A 78 0.07 -34.71 6.55
N GLY A 79 0.40 -33.46 6.88
CA GLY A 79 0.95 -33.08 8.19
C GLY A 79 -0.10 -32.37 9.03
N GLU A 80 -0.34 -32.87 10.25
CA GLU A 80 -1.23 -32.21 11.20
C GLU A 80 -0.61 -30.90 11.73
N GLN A 81 -1.44 -29.87 11.92
CA GLN A 81 -1.05 -28.62 12.59
C GLN A 81 -2.09 -28.30 13.68
N GLU A 82 -1.74 -28.53 14.94
CA GLU A 82 -2.56 -28.09 16.07
C GLU A 82 -2.45 -26.56 16.25
N PHE A 83 -3.60 -25.89 16.37
CA PHE A 83 -3.69 -24.46 16.70
C PHE A 83 -4.26 -24.28 18.11
N PHE A 84 -3.59 -23.45 18.91
CA PHE A 84 -4.08 -23.05 20.22
C PHE A 84 -5.10 -21.92 20.11
N SER A 85 -6.25 -22.08 20.77
CA SER A 85 -7.19 -20.99 21.04
C SER A 85 -6.87 -20.35 22.38
N GLU A 86 -6.32 -19.14 22.40
CA GLU A 86 -6.21 -18.37 23.65
C GLU A 86 -7.61 -17.92 24.11
N GLY A 87 -8.05 -18.46 25.25
CA GLY A 87 -9.28 -18.09 25.93
C GLY A 87 -9.05 -18.17 27.43
N THR A 88 -8.77 -17.03 28.07
CA THR A 88 -8.41 -16.98 29.48
C THR A 88 -9.62 -16.87 30.40
N GLU A 89 -9.89 -17.91 31.19
CA GLU A 89 -10.37 -17.69 32.56
C GLU A 89 -9.87 -18.79 33.49
N LYS A 90 -9.38 -18.40 34.68
CA LYS A 90 -8.87 -19.33 35.70
C LYS A 90 -9.84 -19.37 36.87
N GLN A 91 -10.51 -20.50 37.08
CA GLN A 91 -11.19 -20.77 38.34
C GLN A 91 -10.85 -22.16 38.86
N CYS A 92 -10.09 -22.21 39.94
CA CYS A 92 -9.70 -23.45 40.60
C CYS A 92 -10.85 -23.91 41.53
N ILE A 93 -11.40 -25.10 41.30
CA ILE A 93 -12.20 -25.81 42.31
C ILE A 93 -11.60 -27.22 42.47
N SER A 94 -11.42 -27.63 43.72
CA SER A 94 -10.77 -28.88 44.11
C SER A 94 -11.70 -30.10 44.00
N ALA A 95 -11.22 -31.19 43.42
CA ALA A 95 -11.90 -32.48 43.46
C ALA A 95 -11.64 -33.23 44.78
N PRO A 96 -12.66 -33.81 45.42
CA PRO A 96 -12.49 -34.90 46.36
C PRO A 96 -12.48 -36.25 45.61
N ARG A 97 -11.62 -37.19 46.04
CA ARG A 97 -11.74 -38.60 45.65
C ARG A 97 -12.80 -39.28 46.51
N THR A 98 -13.53 -40.23 45.92
CA THR A 98 -14.16 -41.34 46.65
C THR A 98 -13.99 -42.61 45.85
N ASP A 99 -13.18 -43.53 46.35
CA ASP A 99 -13.19 -44.92 45.91
C ASP A 99 -14.48 -45.61 46.40
N THR A 100 -15.08 -46.46 45.58
CA THR A 100 -15.91 -47.57 46.08
C THR A 100 -16.02 -48.66 45.02
N SER A 101 -15.59 -49.87 45.35
CA SER A 101 -15.65 -51.04 44.48
C SER A 101 -16.84 -51.93 44.84
N THR A 102 -17.57 -52.39 43.82
CA THR A 102 -18.51 -53.52 43.96
C THR A 102 -18.55 -54.29 42.65
N GLU A 103 -18.21 -55.59 42.68
CA GLU A 103 -18.44 -56.50 41.55
C GLU A 103 -19.88 -57.00 41.58
N VAL A 104 -20.54 -57.09 40.42
CA VAL A 104 -21.72 -57.95 40.22
C VAL A 104 -21.57 -58.71 38.90
N LEU A 105 -21.94 -59.98 38.92
CA LEU A 105 -21.77 -60.92 37.81
C LEU A 105 -22.43 -60.45 36.51
N GLY A 106 -21.72 -60.64 35.39
CA GLY A 106 -22.19 -60.26 34.07
C GLY A 106 -23.27 -61.19 33.50
N ASN A 107 -23.76 -60.82 32.31
CA ASN A 107 -24.56 -61.70 31.48
C ASN A 107 -24.11 -61.59 30.02
N LYS A 108 -24.20 -62.68 29.25
CA LYS A 108 -23.81 -62.68 27.83
C LYS A 108 -25.00 -62.26 26.97
N SER A 109 -24.86 -61.17 26.24
CA SER A 109 -25.60 -60.94 25.00
C SER A 109 -24.60 -60.72 23.87
N GLN A 110 -24.56 -61.67 22.93
CA GLN A 110 -23.97 -61.41 21.61
C GLN A 110 -24.98 -60.60 20.82
N ASP A 111 -25.07 -59.30 21.12
CA ASP A 111 -25.75 -58.38 20.22
C ASP A 111 -24.80 -58.06 19.08
N SER A 112 -24.75 -58.96 18.10
CA SER A 112 -24.10 -58.72 16.81
C SER A 112 -24.99 -57.84 15.93
N GLY A 113 -25.45 -56.72 16.50
CA GLY A 113 -25.94 -55.60 15.74
C GLY A 113 -24.82 -55.15 14.81
N ILE A 114 -25.03 -55.33 13.51
CA ILE A 114 -24.30 -54.54 12.52
C ILE A 114 -24.77 -53.11 12.76
N ALA A 115 -24.02 -52.38 13.57
CA ALA A 115 -24.21 -50.94 13.68
C ALA A 115 -24.00 -50.39 12.28
N GLU A 116 -25.08 -49.89 11.68
CA GLU A 116 -24.96 -49.06 10.49
C GLU A 116 -23.93 -47.98 10.82
N MET A 117 -22.90 -47.86 9.98
CA MET A 117 -21.93 -46.77 10.10
C MET A 117 -22.63 -45.48 9.70
N GLU A 118 -23.46 -44.96 10.61
CA GLU A 118 -24.24 -43.72 10.49
C GLU A 118 -23.31 -42.66 9.92
N GLU A 119 -23.56 -42.24 8.68
CA GLU A 119 -22.59 -41.46 7.90
C GLU A 119 -22.27 -40.14 8.63
N LEU A 120 -21.03 -39.65 8.48
CA LEU A 120 -20.66 -38.37 9.08
C LEU A 120 -21.47 -37.25 8.40
N PRO A 121 -22.03 -36.30 9.18
CA PRO A 121 -22.92 -35.30 8.61
C PRO A 121 -22.15 -34.41 7.64
N VAL A 122 -22.65 -34.35 6.41
CA VAL A 122 -22.21 -33.36 5.42
C VAL A 122 -22.58 -31.96 5.93
N PRO A 123 -21.63 -31.00 5.98
CA PRO A 123 -21.94 -29.61 6.30
C PRO A 123 -22.87 -29.01 5.24
N HIS A 124 -23.91 -28.32 5.68
CA HIS A 124 -24.88 -27.63 4.82
C HIS A 124 -25.25 -26.26 5.40
N ASN A 125 -25.72 -25.35 4.55
CA ASN A 125 -26.03 -23.96 4.89
C ASN A 125 -24.79 -23.23 5.44
N ILE A 126 -23.66 -23.38 4.75
CA ILE A 126 -22.37 -22.76 5.09
C ILE A 126 -22.53 -21.23 5.10
N LYS A 127 -22.20 -20.61 6.24
CA LYS A 127 -22.30 -19.16 6.48
C LYS A 127 -20.91 -18.59 6.74
N ILE A 128 -20.49 -17.66 5.88
CA ILE A 128 -19.25 -16.89 6.03
C ILE A 128 -19.60 -15.52 6.62
N SER A 129 -18.87 -15.09 7.65
CA SER A 129 -19.06 -13.78 8.30
C SER A 129 -17.73 -13.15 8.72
N ASN A 130 -17.77 -11.89 9.19
CA ASN A 130 -16.62 -11.20 9.79
C ASN A 130 -15.35 -11.21 8.92
N ILE A 131 -15.50 -11.13 7.60
CA ILE A 131 -14.39 -11.20 6.64
C ILE A 131 -13.48 -9.97 6.81
N THR A 132 -12.18 -10.21 6.98
CA THR A 132 -11.13 -9.19 6.95
C THR A 132 -10.25 -9.38 5.70
N CYS A 133 -9.11 -8.69 5.63
CA CYS A 133 -8.09 -8.94 4.61
C CYS A 133 -7.27 -10.22 4.85
N ASP A 134 -7.30 -10.76 6.07
CA ASP A 134 -6.42 -11.82 6.59
C ASP A 134 -7.16 -12.97 7.30
N SER A 135 -8.48 -12.90 7.42
CA SER A 135 -9.31 -13.89 8.11
C SER A 135 -10.79 -13.86 7.68
N PHE A 136 -11.52 -14.91 8.05
CA PHE A 136 -12.99 -14.92 8.05
C PHE A 136 -13.50 -15.81 9.18
N LYS A 137 -14.81 -15.74 9.48
CA LYS A 137 -15.51 -16.74 10.29
C LYS A 137 -16.37 -17.63 9.41
N ILE A 138 -16.44 -18.90 9.77
CA ILE A 138 -17.27 -19.92 9.10
C ILE A 138 -18.12 -20.70 10.11
N SER A 139 -19.36 -20.94 9.76
CA SER A 139 -20.30 -21.78 10.50
C SER A 139 -21.25 -22.53 9.57
N TRP A 140 -21.86 -23.57 10.10
CA TRP A 140 -22.94 -24.34 9.47
C TRP A 140 -23.78 -24.97 10.59
N GLU A 141 -24.91 -25.57 10.23
CA GLU A 141 -25.80 -26.22 11.19
C GLU A 141 -25.35 -27.68 11.43
N MET A 142 -25.39 -28.11 12.70
CA MET A 142 -25.02 -29.46 13.12
C MET A 142 -25.94 -29.92 14.26
N ASP A 143 -26.47 -31.15 14.15
CA ASP A 143 -27.23 -31.79 15.23
C ASP A 143 -26.38 -31.97 16.49
N SER A 144 -27.00 -32.12 17.65
CA SER A 144 -26.28 -32.39 18.90
C SER A 144 -25.62 -33.76 18.90
N LYS A 145 -26.31 -34.81 18.42
CA LYS A 145 -25.80 -36.20 18.45
C LYS A 145 -24.54 -36.40 17.62
N SER A 146 -24.44 -35.69 16.49
CA SER A 146 -23.32 -35.85 15.57
C SER A 146 -22.05 -35.12 16.01
N LYS A 147 -22.15 -34.11 16.89
CA LYS A 147 -20.99 -33.31 17.33
C LYS A 147 -19.95 -34.15 18.05
N ASP A 148 -20.39 -35.06 18.92
CA ASP A 148 -19.50 -35.92 19.71
C ASP A 148 -18.73 -36.94 18.84
N ARG A 149 -19.17 -37.14 17.58
CA ARG A 149 -18.52 -38.03 16.60
C ARG A 149 -17.51 -37.30 15.70
N ILE A 150 -17.59 -35.97 15.59
CA ILE A 150 -16.74 -35.16 14.71
C ILE A 150 -15.53 -34.68 15.51
N THR A 151 -14.35 -35.11 15.10
CA THR A 151 -13.08 -34.75 15.75
C THR A 151 -12.35 -33.61 15.03
N HIS A 152 -12.59 -33.45 13.72
CA HIS A 152 -11.91 -32.54 12.84
C HIS A 152 -12.85 -32.02 11.73
N TYR A 153 -12.48 -30.90 11.12
CA TYR A 153 -13.07 -30.38 9.89
C TYR A 153 -11.98 -30.27 8.83
N PHE A 154 -12.28 -30.68 7.60
CA PHE A 154 -11.42 -30.44 6.43
C PHE A 154 -12.01 -29.27 5.66
N ILE A 155 -11.23 -28.21 5.44
CA ILE A 155 -11.68 -26.97 4.78
C ILE A 155 -10.85 -26.79 3.50
N ASP A 156 -11.47 -26.94 2.33
CA ASP A 156 -10.81 -26.74 1.04
C ASP A 156 -10.97 -25.28 0.60
N LEU A 157 -9.95 -24.47 0.90
CA LEU A 157 -9.91 -23.04 0.58
C LEU A 157 -9.07 -22.84 -0.69
N ASN A 158 -9.66 -22.28 -1.74
CA ASN A 158 -8.98 -22.04 -3.02
C ASN A 158 -9.17 -20.60 -3.51
N LYS A 159 -8.09 -19.96 -3.99
CA LYS A 159 -8.15 -18.65 -4.65
C LYS A 159 -8.77 -18.81 -6.03
N LYS A 160 -9.78 -17.99 -6.33
CA LYS A 160 -10.49 -18.04 -7.62
C LYS A 160 -9.61 -17.44 -8.72
N GLU A 161 -9.23 -18.25 -9.72
CA GLU A 161 -8.41 -17.77 -10.84
C GLU A 161 -9.18 -16.74 -11.68
N ASN A 162 -8.56 -15.59 -11.91
CA ASN A 162 -9.14 -14.53 -12.72
C ASN A 162 -8.56 -14.63 -14.14
N LYS A 163 -9.42 -14.70 -15.18
CA LYS A 163 -9.03 -15.11 -16.55
C LYS A 163 -7.94 -14.26 -17.21
N ASN A 164 -7.62 -13.08 -16.66
CA ASN A 164 -6.62 -12.15 -17.17
C ASN A 164 -5.31 -12.13 -16.34
N SER A 165 -5.14 -12.96 -15.30
CA SER A 165 -3.88 -12.99 -14.54
C SER A 165 -2.78 -13.77 -15.28
N ASN A 166 -1.67 -13.10 -15.58
CA ASN A 166 -0.47 -13.72 -16.16
C ASN A 166 -0.02 -14.94 -15.33
N LYS A 167 0.32 -16.04 -16.03
CA LYS A 167 0.64 -17.37 -15.46
C LYS A 167 1.99 -17.42 -14.72
N PHE A 168 2.12 -16.67 -13.64
CA PHE A 168 3.20 -16.88 -12.68
C PHE A 168 2.91 -18.15 -11.87
N LYS A 169 3.46 -19.28 -12.34
CA LYS A 169 3.34 -20.58 -11.68
C LYS A 169 4.14 -20.62 -10.37
N HIS A 170 3.61 -19.98 -9.33
CA HIS A 170 3.55 -20.72 -8.08
C HIS A 170 2.73 -21.97 -8.36
N LYS A 171 3.28 -23.15 -8.05
CA LYS A 171 2.52 -24.40 -8.16
C LYS A 171 1.24 -24.24 -7.35
N ASP A 172 0.18 -24.86 -7.86
CA ASP A 172 -1.11 -24.98 -7.19
C ASP A 172 -0.88 -25.37 -5.73
N VAL A 173 -1.40 -24.56 -4.81
CA VAL A 173 -1.42 -24.87 -3.39
C VAL A 173 -2.90 -25.09 -3.06
N PRO A 174 -3.42 -26.33 -3.12
CA PRO A 174 -4.80 -26.62 -2.76
C PRO A 174 -4.84 -26.66 -1.23
N THR A 175 -5.30 -25.58 -0.60
CA THR A 175 -5.09 -25.41 0.84
C THR A 175 -6.23 -26.01 1.62
N LYS A 176 -6.27 -27.35 1.56
CA LYS A 176 -7.05 -28.23 2.43
C LYS A 176 -6.50 -28.15 3.84
N LEU A 177 -7.13 -27.31 4.66
CA LEU A 177 -6.81 -27.15 6.07
C LEU A 177 -7.47 -28.30 6.84
N VAL A 178 -6.70 -29.04 7.63
CA VAL A 178 -7.24 -29.96 8.63
C VAL A 178 -7.27 -29.23 9.96
N ALA A 179 -8.47 -28.86 10.41
CA ALA A 179 -8.69 -28.18 11.68
C ALA A 179 -9.28 -29.16 12.70
N LYS A 180 -8.82 -29.11 13.95
CA LYS A 180 -9.48 -29.80 15.07
C LYS A 180 -10.90 -29.26 15.24
N ALA A 181 -11.87 -30.11 15.53
CA ALA A 181 -13.25 -29.69 15.70
C ALA A 181 -13.37 -28.74 16.89
N VAL A 182 -13.90 -27.56 16.63
CA VAL A 182 -14.12 -26.47 17.60
C VAL A 182 -15.55 -25.94 17.46
N PRO A 183 -16.09 -25.25 18.50
CA PRO A 183 -17.39 -24.61 18.41
C PRO A 183 -17.48 -23.62 17.23
N LEU A 184 -18.59 -23.68 16.50
CA LEU A 184 -18.89 -22.77 15.40
C LEU A 184 -19.63 -21.52 15.93
N PRO A 185 -19.43 -20.32 15.37
CA PRO A 185 -18.55 -20.00 14.23
C PRO A 185 -17.06 -19.98 14.59
N MET A 186 -16.28 -20.77 13.85
CA MET A 186 -14.82 -20.80 13.99
C MET A 186 -14.18 -19.71 13.14
N THR A 187 -13.04 -19.18 13.59
CA THR A 187 -12.24 -18.21 12.83
C THR A 187 -11.19 -18.95 11.99
N VAL A 188 -11.23 -18.77 10.67
CA VAL A 188 -10.13 -19.18 9.78
C VAL A 188 -9.20 -17.97 9.64
N ARG A 189 -8.01 -18.07 10.24
CA ARG A 189 -6.94 -17.07 10.23
C ARG A 189 -5.60 -17.78 10.35
N GLY A 190 -4.59 -17.30 9.63
CA GLY A 190 -3.25 -17.89 9.75
C GLY A 190 -2.35 -17.56 8.56
N HIS A 191 -1.11 -18.00 8.67
CA HIS A 191 -0.08 -17.84 7.64
C HIS A 191 -0.51 -18.43 6.28
N TRP A 192 0.05 -17.90 5.20
CA TRP A 192 -0.02 -18.34 3.79
C TRP A 192 -1.26 -18.05 2.93
N PHE A 193 -2.51 -18.08 3.41
CA PHE A 193 -3.64 -18.33 2.49
C PHE A 193 -4.45 -17.12 2.02
N LEU A 194 -4.69 -16.12 2.86
CA LEU A 194 -5.56 -14.98 2.54
C LEU A 194 -4.75 -13.75 2.12
N SER A 195 -4.89 -13.37 0.85
CA SER A 195 -4.52 -12.05 0.32
C SER A 195 -5.70 -11.09 0.52
N PRO A 196 -5.48 -9.78 0.73
CA PRO A 196 -6.52 -8.76 0.65
C PRO A 196 -7.20 -8.73 -0.74
N ARG A 197 -8.41 -8.16 -0.82
CA ARG A 197 -9.17 -7.91 -2.07
C ARG A 197 -9.19 -9.07 -3.07
N THR A 198 -9.20 -10.30 -2.58
CA THR A 198 -9.10 -11.51 -3.40
C THR A 198 -10.36 -12.35 -3.24
N GLU A 199 -10.90 -12.81 -4.37
CA GLU A 199 -11.97 -13.81 -4.41
C GLU A 199 -11.45 -15.21 -4.05
N TYR A 200 -12.19 -15.87 -3.16
CA TYR A 200 -11.95 -17.23 -2.69
C TYR A 200 -13.21 -18.07 -2.81
N THR A 201 -12.99 -19.37 -2.97
CA THR A 201 -13.99 -20.44 -2.86
C THR A 201 -13.65 -21.28 -1.64
N VAL A 202 -14.67 -21.71 -0.88
CA VAL A 202 -14.50 -22.59 0.28
C VAL A 202 -15.57 -23.68 0.32
N ALA A 203 -15.15 -24.91 0.62
CA ALA A 203 -16.01 -26.04 0.94
C ALA A 203 -15.50 -26.76 2.20
N VAL A 204 -16.37 -27.54 2.87
CA VAL A 204 -16.06 -28.20 4.14
C VAL A 204 -16.50 -29.68 4.13
N GLN A 205 -15.71 -30.55 4.75
CA GLN A 205 -16.12 -31.90 5.20
C GLN A 205 -16.01 -32.00 6.73
N THR A 206 -16.88 -32.81 7.35
CA THR A 206 -16.65 -33.27 8.74
C THR A 206 -15.80 -34.53 8.73
N ALA A 207 -14.99 -34.73 9.79
CA ALA A 207 -14.07 -35.86 9.87
C ALA A 207 -13.94 -36.44 11.28
N SER A 208 -13.83 -37.77 11.35
CA SER A 208 -13.63 -38.54 12.57
C SER A 208 -12.32 -39.31 12.47
N LYS A 209 -11.32 -38.89 13.28
CA LYS A 209 -10.01 -39.50 13.35
C LYS A 209 -10.11 -40.83 14.11
N GLN A 210 -9.68 -41.90 13.47
CA GLN A 210 -9.74 -43.26 13.98
C GLN A 210 -8.51 -43.59 14.86
N VAL A 211 -8.52 -44.77 15.48
CA VAL A 211 -7.49 -45.19 16.46
C VAL A 211 -6.14 -45.51 15.81
N ASP A 212 -6.14 -45.89 14.54
CA ASP A 212 -4.97 -46.05 13.68
C ASP A 212 -4.36 -44.70 13.21
N GLY A 213 -5.13 -43.62 13.30
CA GLY A 213 -4.76 -42.26 12.90
C GLY A 213 -5.37 -41.78 11.59
N ASP A 214 -6.05 -42.67 10.84
CA ASP A 214 -6.72 -42.31 9.58
C ASP A 214 -8.04 -41.55 9.83
N TYR A 215 -8.60 -40.96 8.77
CA TYR A 215 -9.81 -40.15 8.83
C TYR A 215 -10.96 -40.79 8.05
N VAL A 216 -12.07 -41.07 8.73
CA VAL A 216 -13.38 -41.18 8.09
C VAL A 216 -13.89 -39.76 7.84
N VAL A 217 -14.40 -39.47 6.64
CA VAL A 217 -14.88 -38.14 6.22
C VAL A 217 -16.31 -38.19 5.68
N SER A 218 -17.03 -37.07 5.75
CA SER A 218 -18.30 -36.87 5.03
C SER A 218 -18.06 -36.55 3.54
N GLU A 219 -19.12 -36.48 2.73
CA GLU A 219 -19.06 -35.74 1.46
C GLU A 219 -18.81 -34.23 1.69
N TRP A 220 -18.37 -33.52 0.65
CA TRP A 220 -18.16 -32.07 0.67
C TRP A 220 -19.48 -31.29 0.72
N SER A 221 -19.46 -30.16 1.44
CA SER A 221 -20.52 -29.15 1.41
C SER A 221 -20.71 -28.50 0.04
N GLU A 222 -21.74 -27.66 -0.08
CA GLU A 222 -21.76 -26.65 -1.14
C GLU A 222 -20.50 -25.76 -1.11
N ILE A 223 -20.09 -25.27 -2.29
CA ILE A 223 -18.99 -24.32 -2.43
C ILE A 223 -19.54 -22.91 -2.23
N ILE A 224 -19.00 -22.17 -1.26
CA ILE A 224 -19.31 -20.76 -1.03
C ILE A 224 -18.21 -19.86 -1.61
N GLU A 225 -18.60 -18.82 -2.34
CA GLU A 225 -17.70 -17.75 -2.77
C GLU A 225 -17.68 -16.59 -1.77
N PHE A 226 -16.52 -16.01 -1.52
CA PHE A 226 -16.39 -14.75 -0.76
C PHE A 226 -15.17 -13.94 -1.26
N CYS A 227 -15.12 -12.65 -0.92
CA CYS A 227 -13.98 -11.78 -1.21
C CYS A 227 -13.43 -11.18 0.08
N THR A 228 -12.11 -11.22 0.25
CA THR A 228 -11.42 -10.62 1.40
C THR A 228 -11.45 -9.09 1.36
N ALA A 229 -11.41 -8.46 2.53
CA ALA A 229 -11.51 -7.01 2.65
C ALA A 229 -10.21 -6.27 2.26
N ASP A 230 -10.30 -4.94 2.25
CA ASP A 230 -9.16 -4.03 2.29
C ASP A 230 -8.41 -4.14 3.64
N TYR A 231 -7.18 -3.62 3.70
CA TYR A 231 -6.47 -3.42 4.95
C TYR A 231 -7.27 -2.54 5.91
N SER A 232 -7.54 -3.06 7.12
CA SER A 232 -8.08 -2.28 8.22
C SER A 232 -7.03 -1.31 8.78
N LYS A 233 -7.48 -0.32 9.58
CA LYS A 233 -6.56 0.63 10.24
C LYS A 233 -5.41 -0.03 11.00
N VAL A 234 -5.63 -1.20 11.62
CA VAL A 234 -4.56 -1.96 12.31
C VAL A 234 -3.43 -2.36 11.36
N HIS A 235 -3.77 -2.83 10.15
CA HIS A 235 -2.78 -3.20 9.13
C HIS A 235 -2.06 -1.96 8.57
N LEU A 236 -2.76 -0.83 8.44
CA LEU A 236 -2.13 0.45 8.06
C LEU A 236 -1.22 1.00 9.17
N THR A 237 -1.58 0.85 10.44
CA THR A 237 -0.71 1.19 11.58
C THR A 237 0.56 0.33 11.58
N GLN A 238 0.47 -0.97 11.30
CA GLN A 238 1.66 -1.83 11.13
C GLN A 238 2.55 -1.42 9.95
N LEU A 239 1.96 -0.92 8.86
CA LEU A 239 2.72 -0.36 7.73
C LEU A 239 3.37 0.99 8.09
N LEU A 240 2.67 1.84 8.83
CA LEU A 240 3.14 3.13 9.36
C LEU A 240 4.33 2.93 10.31
N GLU A 241 4.21 2.07 11.32
CA GLU A 241 5.29 1.69 12.24
C GLU A 241 6.54 1.21 11.48
N LYS A 242 6.35 0.35 10.46
CA LYS A 242 7.46 -0.16 9.65
C LYS A 242 8.08 0.91 8.73
N ALA A 243 7.31 1.89 8.27
CA ALA A 243 7.83 3.05 7.57
C ALA A 243 8.61 3.98 8.51
N GLU A 244 8.13 4.18 9.73
CA GLU A 244 8.78 4.98 10.77
C GLU A 244 10.09 4.38 11.31
N VAL A 245 10.30 3.07 11.16
CA VAL A 245 11.59 2.42 11.50
C VAL A 245 12.70 2.83 10.53
N ILE A 246 12.38 3.12 9.26
CA ILE A 246 13.37 3.50 8.25
C ILE A 246 13.40 5.00 7.92
N SER A 247 12.47 5.79 8.46
CA SER A 247 12.31 7.22 8.15
C SER A 247 12.63 8.11 9.34
N GLY A 248 13.24 9.27 9.09
CA GLY A 248 13.37 10.33 10.10
C GLY A 248 14.36 11.45 9.78
N ARG A 249 15.15 11.35 8.70
CA ARG A 249 15.99 12.46 8.24
C ARG A 249 15.13 13.43 7.43
N MET A 250 14.78 14.55 8.05
CA MET A 250 13.87 15.56 7.51
C MET A 250 14.65 16.68 6.79
N LEU A 251 14.27 17.00 5.55
CA LEU A 251 14.82 18.11 4.75
C LEU A 251 13.76 19.19 4.54
N LYS A 252 14.15 20.48 4.63
CA LYS A 252 13.26 21.60 4.32
C LYS A 252 12.90 21.63 2.83
N PHE A 253 11.63 21.94 2.52
CA PHE A 253 11.15 22.23 1.17
C PHE A 253 10.16 23.41 1.16
N SER A 254 9.82 23.90 -0.04
CA SER A 254 8.92 25.05 -0.22
C SER A 254 7.81 24.83 -1.24
N VAL A 255 7.89 23.81 -2.10
CA VAL A 255 6.93 23.52 -3.15
C VAL A 255 6.57 22.04 -3.23
N PHE A 256 5.30 21.74 -3.50
CA PHE A 256 4.90 20.47 -4.09
C PHE A 256 5.01 20.59 -5.61
N TYR A 257 5.33 19.49 -6.30
CA TYR A 257 5.44 19.50 -7.75
C TYR A 257 4.88 18.24 -8.40
N ARG A 258 4.36 18.40 -9.63
CA ARG A 258 3.83 17.33 -10.47
C ARG A 258 4.49 17.39 -11.84
N ASN A 259 5.24 16.35 -12.20
CA ASN A 259 5.85 16.21 -13.52
C ASN A 259 4.90 15.44 -14.45
N GLN A 260 4.71 15.94 -15.67
CA GLN A 260 3.86 15.36 -16.70
C GLN A 260 4.35 15.71 -18.12
N HIS A 261 3.66 15.18 -19.11
CA HIS A 261 3.77 15.60 -20.51
C HIS A 261 3.16 16.99 -20.73
N LYS A 262 3.52 17.70 -21.80
CA LYS A 262 3.01 19.07 -22.08
C LYS A 262 1.50 19.04 -22.33
N GLU A 263 1.09 18.04 -23.10
CA GLU A 263 -0.25 17.77 -23.60
C GLU A 263 -1.25 17.61 -22.45
N TYR A 264 -0.82 17.07 -21.30
CA TYR A 264 -1.63 16.98 -20.08
C TYR A 264 -2.02 18.37 -19.55
N PHE A 265 -1.06 19.29 -19.44
CA PHE A 265 -1.32 20.65 -18.94
C PHE A 265 -2.09 21.51 -19.95
N ASP A 266 -1.86 21.31 -21.25
CA ASP A 266 -2.65 21.97 -22.30
C ASP A 266 -4.11 21.49 -22.29
N TYR A 267 -4.33 20.17 -22.19
CA TYR A 267 -5.67 19.58 -22.06
C TYR A 267 -6.43 20.11 -20.84
N ILE A 268 -5.77 20.27 -19.68
CA ILE A 268 -6.39 20.86 -18.48
C ILE A 268 -6.82 22.32 -18.68
N ARG A 269 -6.02 23.12 -19.39
CA ARG A 269 -6.37 24.52 -19.71
C ARG A 269 -7.61 24.60 -20.60
N GLU A 270 -7.66 23.76 -21.63
CA GLU A 270 -8.71 23.77 -22.65
C GLU A 270 -10.01 23.11 -22.17
N HIS A 271 -9.94 21.96 -21.49
CA HIS A 271 -11.10 21.12 -21.18
C HIS A 271 -11.57 21.19 -19.71
N HIS A 272 -10.71 21.63 -18.78
CA HIS A 272 -11.00 21.65 -17.34
C HIS A 272 -10.85 23.04 -16.72
N GLY A 273 -10.92 24.10 -17.54
CA GLY A 273 -10.95 25.49 -17.07
C GLY A 273 -9.71 25.88 -16.23
N ASN A 274 -8.53 25.38 -16.61
CA ASN A 274 -7.26 25.55 -15.89
C ASN A 274 -7.14 24.81 -14.54
N ALA A 275 -8.17 24.07 -14.10
CA ALA A 275 -8.14 23.28 -12.87
C ALA A 275 -7.77 21.81 -13.13
N MET A 276 -6.66 21.35 -12.56
CA MET A 276 -6.36 19.92 -12.48
C MET A 276 -7.45 19.23 -11.66
N GLN A 277 -8.05 18.19 -12.21
CA GLN A 277 -9.08 17.41 -11.53
C GLN A 277 -8.45 16.22 -10.76
N PRO A 278 -9.02 15.83 -9.61
CA PRO A 278 -8.76 14.55 -8.96
C PRO A 278 -8.94 13.37 -9.91
N SER A 279 -8.19 12.30 -9.67
CA SER A 279 -8.22 11.06 -10.46
C SER A 279 -8.11 9.85 -9.54
N VAL A 280 -8.83 8.77 -9.86
CA VAL A 280 -8.85 7.55 -9.04
C VAL A 280 -7.44 6.96 -8.92
N LYS A 281 -7.01 6.67 -7.68
CA LYS A 281 -5.74 6.00 -7.37
C LYS A 281 -5.63 4.66 -8.11
N ASP A 282 -4.51 4.47 -8.78
CA ASP A 282 -4.15 3.24 -9.49
C ASP A 282 -3.73 2.11 -8.54
N ASP A 283 -3.60 0.89 -9.07
CA ASP A 283 -3.27 -0.32 -8.28
C ASP A 283 -1.76 -0.46 -7.95
N SER A 284 -0.98 0.62 -8.06
CA SER A 284 0.37 0.65 -7.51
C SER A 284 0.34 0.69 -5.97
N GLY A 285 1.36 0.07 -5.37
CA GLY A 285 1.46 -0.10 -3.91
C GLY A 285 1.00 -1.47 -3.43
N SER A 286 0.49 -1.51 -2.19
CA SER A 286 -0.07 -2.71 -1.57
C SER A 286 -1.44 -3.03 -2.15
N HIS A 287 -1.64 -4.28 -2.59
CA HIS A 287 -2.93 -4.74 -3.13
C HIS A 287 -4.11 -4.58 -2.15
N GLY A 288 -3.86 -4.59 -0.84
CA GLY A 288 -4.86 -4.34 0.20
C GLY A 288 -5.12 -2.88 0.54
N SER A 289 -4.39 -1.93 -0.04
CA SER A 289 -4.49 -0.51 0.32
C SER A 289 -5.90 0.04 0.05
N PRO A 290 -6.58 0.65 1.05
CA PRO A 290 -7.96 1.07 0.88
C PRO A 290 -8.15 2.28 -0.05
N ILE A 291 -7.07 2.99 -0.40
CA ILE A 291 -7.10 4.10 -1.36
C ILE A 291 -7.12 3.62 -2.81
N SER A 292 -6.44 2.52 -3.16
CA SER A 292 -6.34 2.04 -4.55
C SER A 292 -7.71 1.71 -5.11
N GLY A 293 -8.01 2.17 -6.33
CA GLY A 293 -9.30 2.03 -7.02
C GLY A 293 -10.48 2.72 -6.34
N LYS A 294 -10.27 3.58 -5.32
CA LYS A 294 -11.36 4.12 -4.47
C LYS A 294 -11.21 5.58 -4.04
N LEU A 295 -9.99 6.05 -3.77
CA LEU A 295 -9.71 7.46 -3.47
C LEU A 295 -9.40 8.20 -4.77
N GLU A 296 -9.98 9.39 -4.95
CA GLU A 296 -9.61 10.33 -6.00
C GLU A 296 -8.62 11.38 -5.48
N GLY A 297 -7.66 11.75 -6.31
CA GLY A 297 -6.74 12.84 -6.01
C GLY A 297 -5.75 13.16 -7.12
N ILE A 298 -4.89 14.14 -6.84
CA ILE A 298 -3.84 14.64 -7.72
C ILE A 298 -2.49 14.29 -7.09
N PHE A 299 -1.63 13.65 -7.88
CA PHE A 299 -0.34 13.12 -7.39
C PHE A 299 0.76 14.16 -7.54
N PHE A 300 1.38 14.49 -6.41
CA PHE A 300 2.52 15.38 -6.26
C PHE A 300 3.70 14.65 -5.61
N SER A 301 4.88 15.22 -5.75
CA SER A 301 6.04 14.94 -4.91
C SER A 301 6.50 16.23 -4.22
N CYS A 302 7.29 16.09 -3.15
CA CYS A 302 7.96 17.17 -2.44
C CYS A 302 9.46 16.89 -2.25
N SER A 303 9.99 15.82 -2.87
CA SER A 303 11.38 15.41 -2.70
C SER A 303 12.35 16.46 -3.25
N THR A 304 13.41 16.77 -2.49
CA THR A 304 14.43 17.76 -2.87
C THR A 304 15.79 17.12 -3.16
N GLU A 305 16.58 17.78 -4.02
CA GLU A 305 18.02 17.53 -4.13
C GLU A 305 18.73 18.02 -2.87
N PHE A 306 19.46 17.14 -2.19
CA PHE A 306 20.16 17.42 -0.93
C PHE A 306 21.08 18.66 -0.97
N ASN A 307 21.72 18.93 -2.12
CA ASN A 307 22.66 20.05 -2.27
C ASN A 307 21.98 21.41 -2.54
N THR A 308 20.71 21.43 -2.97
CA THR A 308 20.04 22.65 -3.47
C THR A 308 18.74 22.98 -2.74
N GLY A 309 18.12 22.00 -2.06
CA GLY A 309 16.80 22.16 -1.44
C GLY A 309 15.66 22.34 -2.46
N LYS A 310 15.91 22.07 -3.75
CA LYS A 310 14.96 22.25 -4.85
C LYS A 310 14.47 20.91 -5.42
N PRO A 311 13.30 20.88 -6.08
CA PRO A 311 12.86 19.75 -6.88
C PRO A 311 13.92 19.31 -7.92
N PRO A 312 14.22 18.00 -8.05
CA PRO A 312 15.21 17.47 -8.98
C PRO A 312 15.04 17.95 -10.43
N GLN A 313 16.13 18.12 -11.17
CA GLN A 313 16.00 18.56 -12.58
C GLN A 313 15.60 17.46 -13.57
N ASP A 314 15.78 16.18 -13.24
CA ASP A 314 15.35 15.03 -14.06
C ASP A 314 13.91 14.57 -13.74
N SER A 315 13.32 13.77 -14.65
CA SER A 315 11.97 13.21 -14.45
C SER A 315 11.68 11.96 -15.29
N PRO A 316 11.08 10.89 -14.72
CA PRO A 316 10.54 9.77 -15.50
C PRO A 316 9.11 10.04 -16.04
N TYR A 317 8.38 11.00 -15.47
CA TYR A 317 6.96 11.24 -15.76
C TYR A 317 6.70 12.27 -16.88
N GLY A 318 7.76 12.87 -17.44
CA GLY A 318 7.68 13.94 -18.44
C GLY A 318 8.45 15.21 -18.04
N ARG A 319 8.72 16.06 -19.05
CA ARG A 319 9.56 17.27 -18.94
C ARG A 319 8.85 18.50 -18.39
N TYR A 320 7.51 18.55 -18.43
CA TYR A 320 6.78 19.70 -17.90
C TYR A 320 6.46 19.48 -16.44
N ARG A 321 6.70 20.50 -15.62
CA ARG A 321 6.46 20.49 -14.19
C ARG A 321 5.50 21.61 -13.83
N PHE A 322 4.47 21.25 -13.06
CA PHE A 322 3.75 22.21 -12.23
C PHE A 322 4.41 22.27 -10.85
N GLU A 323 4.83 23.46 -10.41
CA GLU A 323 5.29 23.71 -9.03
C GLU A 323 4.28 24.63 -8.31
N ILE A 324 3.89 24.27 -7.09
CA ILE A 324 2.94 25.03 -6.25
C ILE A 324 3.48 25.17 -4.83
N ALA A 325 3.37 26.37 -4.24
CA ALA A 325 3.86 26.65 -2.89
C ALA A 325 3.20 25.72 -1.86
N ALA A 326 4.00 25.15 -0.94
CA ALA A 326 3.57 24.11 -0.01
C ALA A 326 2.32 24.51 0.80
N GLU A 327 2.26 25.77 1.23
CA GLU A 327 1.11 26.37 1.95
C GLU A 327 -0.24 26.28 1.23
N LYS A 328 -0.28 26.15 -0.10
CA LYS A 328 -1.54 26.05 -0.84
C LYS A 328 -2.19 24.67 -0.71
N LEU A 329 -1.38 23.62 -0.53
CA LEU A 329 -1.86 22.24 -0.40
C LEU A 329 -1.80 21.72 1.03
N PHE A 330 -0.83 22.16 1.84
CA PHE A 330 -0.61 21.69 3.21
C PHE A 330 -0.56 22.88 4.17
N ASN A 331 -1.59 23.02 4.99
CA ASN A 331 -1.76 24.14 5.93
C ASN A 331 -2.75 23.74 7.06
N PRO A 332 -3.02 24.60 8.07
CA PRO A 332 -3.92 24.26 9.18
C PRO A 332 -5.36 23.89 8.83
N ASN A 333 -5.84 24.18 7.61
CA ASN A 333 -7.17 23.79 7.11
C ASN A 333 -7.13 22.44 6.35
N THR A 334 -6.06 21.66 6.49
CA THR A 334 -5.88 20.36 5.83
C THR A 334 -5.42 19.29 6.81
N ASN A 335 -5.97 18.09 6.67
CA ASN A 335 -5.57 16.90 7.42
C ASN A 335 -4.56 16.08 6.62
N LEU A 336 -3.59 15.46 7.32
CA LEU A 336 -2.60 14.56 6.76
C LEU A 336 -2.89 13.10 7.18
N TYR A 337 -2.90 12.18 6.23
CA TYR A 337 -3.15 10.76 6.46
C TYR A 337 -2.06 9.87 5.87
N PHE A 338 -1.79 8.74 6.53
CA PHE A 338 -0.95 7.68 5.99
C PHE A 338 -1.79 6.75 5.09
N GLY A 339 -1.44 6.66 3.80
CA GLY A 339 -2.14 5.85 2.82
C GLY A 339 -1.59 4.43 2.68
N ASP A 340 -0.27 4.31 2.49
CA ASP A 340 0.42 3.03 2.25
C ASP A 340 1.94 3.15 2.44
N PHE A 341 2.63 2.02 2.56
CA PHE A 341 4.09 1.90 2.53
C PHE A 341 4.51 0.69 1.70
N TYR A 342 5.29 0.91 0.65
CA TYR A 342 5.66 -0.14 -0.31
C TYR A 342 7.07 0.04 -0.87
N CYS A 343 7.58 -0.97 -1.57
CA CYS A 343 8.68 -0.83 -2.51
C CYS A 343 8.36 -1.65 -3.76
N MET A 344 8.90 -1.24 -4.90
CA MET A 344 9.01 -2.11 -6.08
C MET A 344 10.23 -3.04 -5.90
N TYR A 345 10.63 -3.77 -6.94
CA TYR A 345 11.87 -4.58 -6.97
C TYR A 345 13.15 -3.71 -7.03
N THR A 346 13.28 -2.76 -6.09
CA THR A 346 14.35 -1.78 -5.98
C THR A 346 14.69 -1.53 -4.51
N ALA A 347 15.82 -0.87 -4.22
CA ALA A 347 16.14 -0.46 -2.85
C ALA A 347 15.23 0.65 -2.29
N TYR A 348 14.53 1.39 -3.16
CA TYR A 348 13.74 2.56 -2.78
C TYR A 348 12.37 2.19 -2.24
N HIS A 349 12.04 2.80 -1.11
CA HIS A 349 10.76 2.63 -0.43
C HIS A 349 9.92 3.90 -0.60
N TYR A 350 8.62 3.70 -0.76
CA TYR A 350 7.61 4.70 -1.07
C TYR A 350 6.60 4.75 0.07
N VAL A 351 6.32 5.95 0.57
CA VAL A 351 5.21 6.21 1.50
C VAL A 351 4.18 7.05 0.77
N ILE A 352 2.94 6.55 0.73
CA ILE A 352 1.82 7.33 0.20
C ILE A 352 1.22 8.13 1.35
N LEU A 353 1.16 9.45 1.17
CA LEU A 353 0.49 10.38 2.08
C LEU A 353 -0.71 10.98 1.38
N VAL A 354 -1.82 11.15 2.10
CA VAL A 354 -2.99 11.87 1.59
C VAL A 354 -3.14 13.18 2.36
N ILE A 355 -3.30 14.28 1.64
CA ILE A 355 -3.61 15.60 2.18
C ILE A 355 -5.01 15.97 1.70
N ALA A 356 -5.91 16.25 2.64
CA ALA A 356 -7.31 16.53 2.35
C ALA A 356 -7.79 17.79 3.08
N PRO A 357 -8.47 18.74 2.41
CA PRO A 357 -9.09 19.89 3.06
C PRO A 357 -10.14 19.47 4.09
N VAL A 358 -10.15 20.11 5.25
CA VAL A 358 -11.02 19.73 6.37
C VAL A 358 -12.50 19.82 5.98
N GLY A 359 -13.20 18.69 6.06
CA GLY A 359 -14.62 18.54 5.68
C GLY A 359 -14.86 18.21 4.20
N SER A 360 -13.81 18.05 3.39
CA SER A 360 -13.93 17.57 2.00
C SER A 360 -14.41 16.10 1.92
N PRO A 361 -14.93 15.66 0.77
CA PRO A 361 -15.23 14.24 0.54
C PRO A 361 -14.01 13.33 0.70
N GLY A 362 -12.81 13.82 0.34
CA GLY A 362 -11.54 13.11 0.53
C GLY A 362 -11.18 12.97 2.01
N ASP A 363 -11.37 14.02 2.81
CA ASP A 363 -11.14 14.02 4.25
C ASP A 363 -12.08 13.05 4.97
N GLU A 364 -13.38 13.04 4.66
CA GLU A 364 -14.33 12.07 5.20
C GLU A 364 -14.04 10.63 4.74
N PHE A 365 -13.56 10.42 3.50
CA PHE A 365 -13.08 9.12 3.06
C PHE A 365 -11.90 8.64 3.92
N CYS A 366 -10.92 9.52 4.15
CA CYS A 366 -9.68 9.22 4.86
C CYS A 366 -9.90 9.02 6.37
N LYS A 367 -10.65 9.89 7.05
CA LYS A 367 -11.02 9.76 8.48
C LYS A 367 -11.55 8.38 8.83
N GLN A 368 -12.38 7.80 7.97
CA GLN A 368 -12.98 6.49 8.18
C GLN A 368 -11.99 5.32 8.00
N ARG A 369 -10.99 5.48 7.10
CA ARG A 369 -10.18 4.36 6.57
C ARG A 369 -8.71 4.37 6.99
N LEU A 370 -8.10 5.54 7.15
CA LEU A 370 -6.65 5.71 7.31
C LEU A 370 -6.24 6.10 8.75
N PRO A 371 -4.98 5.86 9.16
CA PRO A 371 -4.35 6.57 10.27
C PRO A 371 -4.15 8.05 9.92
N GLN A 372 -4.57 8.95 10.81
CA GLN A 372 -4.25 10.38 10.71
C GLN A 372 -2.86 10.63 11.31
N LEU A 373 -2.06 11.46 10.65
CA LEU A 373 -0.76 11.90 11.14
C LEU A 373 -0.88 13.28 11.78
N ASN A 374 -0.05 13.56 12.78
CA ASN A 374 0.08 14.91 13.32
C ASN A 374 0.92 15.75 12.35
N SER A 375 0.30 16.74 11.71
CA SER A 375 0.94 17.63 10.73
C SER A 375 2.15 18.40 11.30
N LYS A 376 2.29 18.55 12.63
CA LYS A 376 3.43 19.23 13.25
C LYS A 376 4.57 18.28 13.66
N ASP A 377 4.28 16.99 13.85
CA ASP A 377 5.21 16.00 14.39
C ASP A 377 4.89 14.59 13.85
N ASN A 378 5.60 14.20 12.79
CA ASN A 378 5.64 12.84 12.24
C ASN A 378 6.92 12.66 11.41
N LYS A 379 7.29 11.43 11.08
CA LYS A 379 8.58 11.12 10.40
C LYS A 379 8.57 11.25 8.88
N PHE A 380 7.53 11.84 8.27
CA PHE A 380 7.33 11.84 6.83
C PHE A 380 7.16 13.24 6.24
N LEU A 381 6.20 14.01 6.73
CA LEU A 381 5.85 15.31 6.17
C LEU A 381 5.30 16.24 7.27
N THR A 382 6.04 17.29 7.62
CA THR A 382 5.65 18.23 8.68
C THR A 382 5.49 19.65 8.17
N CYS A 383 4.61 20.39 8.85
CA CYS A 383 4.30 21.80 8.68
C CYS A 383 4.35 22.44 10.08
N THR A 384 5.44 23.13 10.39
CA THR A 384 5.65 23.84 11.66
C THR A 384 5.60 25.35 11.42
N GLU A 385 5.49 26.13 12.49
CA GLU A 385 5.50 27.60 12.43
C GLU A 385 6.80 28.10 13.07
N GLU A 386 7.65 28.74 12.28
CA GLU A 386 8.92 29.34 12.69
C GLU A 386 8.81 30.85 12.43
N ASP A 387 8.93 31.68 13.47
CA ASP A 387 8.82 33.16 13.41
C ASP A 387 7.56 33.70 12.69
N GLY A 388 6.42 32.99 12.80
CA GLY A 388 5.15 33.33 12.14
C GLY A 388 5.06 32.93 10.66
N VAL A 389 6.05 32.19 10.16
CA VAL A 389 6.08 31.64 8.80
C VAL A 389 5.91 30.11 8.87
N LEU A 390 5.09 29.55 7.97
CA LEU A 390 4.97 28.10 7.86
C LEU A 390 6.20 27.50 7.17
N VAL A 391 6.83 26.53 7.82
CA VAL A 391 8.03 25.83 7.37
C VAL A 391 7.73 24.36 7.21
N TYR A 392 8.16 23.81 6.09
CA TYR A 392 7.80 22.45 5.66
C TYR A 392 9.03 21.56 5.58
N TYR A 393 8.90 20.33 6.05
CA TYR A 393 9.94 19.33 5.96
C TYR A 393 9.40 18.01 5.40
N HIS A 394 10.21 17.31 4.59
CA HIS A 394 9.92 15.98 4.07
C HIS A 394 11.01 14.96 4.47
N ALA A 395 10.66 13.68 4.59
CA ALA A 395 11.62 12.61 4.78
C ALA A 395 12.53 12.42 3.56
N GLN A 396 13.84 12.26 3.81
CA GLN A 396 14.85 11.93 2.79
C GLN A 396 14.99 10.41 2.58
N ASP A 397 14.65 9.60 3.59
CA ASP A 397 14.89 8.16 3.60
C ASP A 397 13.93 7.35 2.71
N VAL A 398 12.78 7.94 2.40
CA VAL A 398 11.69 7.36 1.60
C VAL A 398 11.23 8.35 0.54
N ILE A 399 10.73 7.84 -0.59
CA ILE A 399 10.09 8.66 -1.61
C ILE A 399 8.64 8.92 -1.17
N LEU A 400 8.22 10.17 -1.13
CA LEU A 400 6.85 10.54 -0.78
C LEU A 400 6.00 10.71 -2.03
N GLU A 401 4.95 9.91 -2.11
CA GLU A 401 3.85 10.07 -3.06
C GLU A 401 2.73 10.81 -2.34
N VAL A 402 2.50 12.08 -2.70
CA VAL A 402 1.55 12.95 -1.99
C VAL A 402 0.29 13.11 -2.84
N ILE A 403 -0.82 12.59 -2.34
CA ILE A 403 -2.14 12.68 -2.95
C ILE A 403 -2.88 13.87 -2.34
N TYR A 404 -3.20 14.89 -3.13
CA TYR A 404 -4.11 15.95 -2.71
C TYR A 404 -5.52 15.68 -3.27
N THR A 405 -6.56 15.70 -2.42
CA THR A 405 -7.88 15.14 -2.80
C THR A 405 -8.77 16.06 -3.63
N ASP A 406 -8.52 17.37 -3.62
CA ASP A 406 -9.41 18.38 -4.22
C ASP A 406 -8.80 18.94 -5.52
N PRO A 407 -9.60 19.58 -6.40
CA PRO A 407 -9.08 20.21 -7.61
C PRO A 407 -8.03 21.30 -7.34
N VAL A 408 -7.04 21.43 -8.22
CA VAL A 408 -5.95 22.43 -8.08
C VAL A 408 -5.83 23.26 -9.36
N ASP A 409 -6.13 24.55 -9.25
CA ASP A 409 -5.98 25.54 -10.33
C ASP A 409 -4.49 25.77 -10.65
N LEU A 410 -4.10 25.63 -11.92
CA LEU A 410 -2.72 25.83 -12.38
C LEU A 410 -2.23 27.28 -12.22
N SER A 411 -3.11 28.25 -11.94
CA SER A 411 -2.74 29.64 -11.61
C SER A 411 -2.24 29.82 -10.17
N LEU A 412 -2.42 28.83 -9.29
CA LEU A 412 -1.87 28.83 -7.93
C LEU A 412 -0.37 28.51 -7.88
N GLY A 413 0.23 28.19 -9.02
CA GLY A 413 1.63 27.81 -9.18
C GLY A 413 2.18 28.17 -10.55
N THR A 414 3.25 27.50 -10.98
CA THR A 414 3.88 27.73 -12.28
C THR A 414 3.99 26.42 -13.06
N VAL A 415 3.73 26.45 -14.37
CA VAL A 415 4.00 25.33 -15.28
C VAL A 415 5.20 25.67 -16.15
N ALA A 416 6.31 24.98 -15.97
CA ALA A 416 7.57 25.21 -16.69
C ALA A 416 8.15 23.91 -17.25
N GLU A 417 9.09 24.01 -18.18
CA GLU A 417 9.88 22.85 -18.63
C GLU A 417 11.15 22.72 -17.78
N ILE A 418 11.47 21.50 -17.36
CA ILE A 418 12.64 21.18 -16.53
C ILE A 418 13.90 21.07 -17.39
N THR A 419 15.06 21.38 -16.80
CA THR A 419 16.33 21.44 -17.56
C THR A 419 17.03 20.08 -17.73
N GLY A 420 16.67 19.08 -16.93
CA GLY A 420 17.29 17.76 -16.95
C GLY A 420 16.71 16.80 -18.01
N HIS A 421 17.10 15.55 -17.90
CA HIS A 421 16.70 14.50 -18.83
C HIS A 421 15.33 13.92 -18.49
N GLN A 422 14.55 13.63 -19.52
CA GLN A 422 13.45 12.68 -19.40
C GLN A 422 14.04 11.27 -19.32
N LEU A 423 13.89 10.62 -18.17
CA LEU A 423 14.35 9.25 -17.98
C LEU A 423 13.38 8.30 -18.71
N MET A 424 13.81 7.77 -19.86
CA MET A 424 13.02 6.85 -20.68
C MET A 424 12.99 5.43 -20.06
N SER A 425 12.46 5.32 -18.84
CA SER A 425 12.35 4.06 -18.10
C SER A 425 11.31 4.16 -16.98
N LEU A 426 10.38 3.21 -16.95
CA LEU A 426 9.54 2.82 -15.80
C LEU A 426 8.69 3.94 -15.16
N SER A 427 7.47 4.13 -15.69
CA SER A 427 6.37 4.70 -14.91
C SER A 427 6.03 3.80 -13.71
N THR A 428 5.67 4.40 -12.58
CA THR A 428 5.20 3.69 -11.37
C THR A 428 3.72 3.30 -11.44
N ALA A 429 2.99 3.69 -12.49
CA ALA A 429 1.57 3.38 -12.65
C ALA A 429 1.31 1.86 -12.66
N ASN A 430 0.46 1.39 -11.75
CA ASN A 430 0.16 -0.01 -11.46
C ASN A 430 1.40 -0.86 -11.10
N ALA A 431 2.48 -0.24 -10.64
CA ALA A 431 3.70 -0.94 -10.25
C ALA A 431 3.48 -1.76 -8.97
N LYS A 432 3.64 -3.07 -9.10
CA LYS A 432 3.38 -4.04 -8.02
C LYS A 432 4.44 -3.93 -6.92
N LYS A 433 3.97 -3.91 -5.68
CA LYS A 433 4.80 -4.08 -4.48
C LYS A 433 5.56 -5.40 -4.54
N ASP A 434 6.85 -5.38 -4.20
CA ASP A 434 7.68 -6.59 -4.13
C ASP A 434 7.21 -7.47 -2.95
N PRO A 435 6.69 -8.70 -3.19
CA PRO A 435 6.19 -9.58 -2.14
C PRO A 435 7.30 -10.19 -1.27
N SER A 436 8.58 -10.06 -1.65
CA SER A 436 9.73 -10.60 -0.91
C SER A 436 10.34 -9.62 0.09
N CYS A 437 10.03 -8.32 -0.03
CA CYS A 437 10.64 -7.28 0.79
C CYS A 437 10.21 -7.38 2.27
N LYS A 438 11.18 -7.61 3.16
CA LYS A 438 10.95 -7.74 4.61
C LYS A 438 10.62 -6.41 5.29
N THR A 439 11.00 -5.29 4.67
CA THR A 439 10.87 -3.94 5.21
C THR A 439 9.45 -3.39 5.04
N CYS A 440 8.83 -3.49 3.86
CA CYS A 440 7.49 -2.92 3.62
C CYS A 440 6.32 -3.92 3.66
N ASN A 441 6.55 -5.23 3.60
CA ASN A 441 5.45 -6.20 3.77
C ASN A 441 5.12 -6.38 5.25
N ILE A 442 3.84 -6.45 5.58
CA ILE A 442 3.39 -6.88 6.91
C ILE A 442 3.84 -8.33 7.09
N SER A 443 4.68 -8.57 8.10
CA SER A 443 5.08 -9.91 8.47
C SER A 443 3.95 -10.56 9.25
N VAL A 444 3.18 -11.44 8.59
CA VAL A 444 2.40 -12.48 9.29
C VAL A 444 3.32 -13.21 10.28
N GLY A 445 2.80 -13.42 11.49
CA GLY A 445 3.59 -13.34 12.72
C GLY A 445 4.75 -14.32 12.90
N ARG A 446 5.61 -13.97 13.87
CA ARG A 446 6.19 -14.92 14.81
C ARG A 446 5.25 -15.06 16.00
#